data_AF-A0A2G9ZVU2-F1
#
_entry.id   AF-A0A2G9ZVU2-F1
#
_cell.length_a   1.000
_cell.length_b   1.000
_cell.length_c   1.000
_cell.angle_alpha   90.00
_cell.angle_beta   90.00
_cell.angle_gamma   90.00
#
_symmetry.space_group_name_H-M   'P 1'
#
loop_
_entity.id
_entity.type
_entity.pdbx_description
1 polymer ?
#
loop_
_entity_poly.entity_id
_entity_poly.type
_entity_poly.pdbx_seq_one_letter_code
_entity_poly.pdbx_strand_id
1 'polypeptide(L)'
;MSMDPSPPRIKSACSFSARKTSSLPPKFSNRPQTPGGSKPDWRVKEGFAPIMNTIHQMTILAIDDDPTSLRFIKKILKKEGYQNIRTCSNAADGCQWVKKETPDLILLDLIMPDMDGYQFTKHLRENDATRDIPVLVVTGGAAEANEAIEKSFKAGATDFITKPINTTEFFARIRSALSIKQAHDRIKEELYRRQTAEKEKEKLIAELKEALAKVKKLSGLLPICASCKKIRDDHGYWNQIENYIREHSEAEFSHSLCPECVENMYPGLSKSTDKKS
;
A
#
# COMPACT_ATOMS: atom_id res chain seq x y z
N MET A 1 -1.73 -33.63 -32.97
CA MET A 1 -3.06 -32.96 -32.94
C MET A 1 -2.95 -31.80 -31.97
N SER A 2 -2.54 -30.66 -32.50
CA SER A 2 -2.23 -29.43 -31.77
C SER A 2 -3.01 -28.33 -32.46
N MET A 3 -4.03 -27.82 -31.78
CA MET A 3 -4.84 -26.68 -32.24
C MET A 3 -4.38 -25.45 -31.48
N ASP A 4 -4.00 -24.44 -32.26
CA ASP A 4 -3.65 -23.09 -31.83
C ASP A 4 -4.60 -22.15 -32.59
N PRO A 5 -5.42 -21.30 -31.94
CA PRO A 5 -6.30 -20.39 -32.66
C PRO A 5 -5.68 -18.99 -32.76
N SER A 6 -5.32 -18.60 -33.98
CA SER A 6 -5.00 -17.21 -34.32
C SER A 6 -6.28 -16.33 -34.32
N PRO A 7 -6.22 -15.06 -33.86
CA PRO A 7 -7.37 -14.16 -33.87
C PRO A 7 -7.57 -13.45 -35.23
N PRO A 8 -8.81 -13.00 -35.56
CA PRO A 8 -9.13 -12.45 -36.87
C PRO A 8 -8.74 -10.96 -37.00
N ARG A 9 -8.28 -10.60 -38.20
CA ARG A 9 -7.98 -9.23 -38.64
C ARG A 9 -9.27 -8.44 -38.88
N ILE A 10 -9.39 -7.25 -38.26
CA ILE A 10 -10.45 -6.28 -38.57
C ILE A 10 -9.87 -5.14 -39.40
N LYS A 11 -10.53 -4.88 -40.54
CA LYS A 11 -10.17 -3.91 -41.57
C LYS A 11 -10.48 -2.47 -41.14
N SER A 12 -9.62 -1.57 -41.58
CA SER A 12 -9.76 -0.12 -41.55
C SER A 12 -10.90 0.37 -42.44
N ALA A 13 -11.75 1.24 -41.88
CA ALA A 13 -12.45 2.32 -42.60
C ALA A 13 -13.22 3.18 -41.59
N CYS A 14 -12.70 4.36 -41.26
CA CYS A 14 -13.53 5.45 -40.75
C CYS A 14 -13.05 6.77 -41.36
N SER A 15 -13.62 7.08 -42.52
CA SER A 15 -13.62 8.39 -43.13
C SER A 15 -14.65 9.25 -42.41
N PHE A 16 -14.20 10.26 -41.66
CA PHE A 16 -15.11 11.30 -41.17
C PHE A 16 -14.68 12.68 -41.69
N SER A 17 -15.55 13.16 -42.57
CA SER A 17 -15.60 14.45 -43.24
C SER A 17 -15.31 15.64 -42.31
N ALA A 18 -14.36 16.48 -42.73
CA ALA A 18 -14.13 17.81 -42.20
C ALA A 18 -15.35 18.72 -42.44
N ARG A 19 -16.07 19.09 -41.37
CA ARG A 19 -16.97 20.26 -41.40
C ARG A 19 -16.20 21.49 -40.94
N LYS A 20 -15.95 22.41 -41.87
CA LYS A 20 -15.55 23.79 -41.59
C LYS A 20 -16.66 24.44 -40.77
N THR A 21 -16.40 24.73 -39.50
CA THR A 21 -17.13 25.75 -38.75
C THR A 21 -16.17 26.91 -38.53
N SER A 22 -16.41 27.99 -39.28
CA SER A 22 -15.75 29.27 -39.11
C SER A 22 -16.39 29.98 -37.92
N SER A 23 -15.83 29.82 -36.74
CA SER A 23 -16.09 30.71 -35.61
C SER A 23 -14.77 30.99 -34.91
N LEU A 24 -14.26 32.21 -35.08
CA LEU A 24 -13.12 32.71 -34.32
C LEU A 24 -13.39 32.51 -32.82
N PRO A 25 -12.37 32.16 -32.01
CA PRO A 25 -12.53 32.20 -30.56
C PRO A 25 -12.87 33.63 -30.13
N PRO A 26 -13.75 33.83 -29.14
CA PRO A 26 -14.10 35.16 -28.68
C PRO A 26 -12.84 35.84 -28.12
N LYS A 27 -12.55 37.04 -28.62
CA LYS A 27 -11.52 37.91 -28.05
C LYS A 27 -11.89 38.17 -26.59
N PHE A 28 -11.13 37.60 -25.65
CA PHE A 28 -11.21 37.96 -24.24
C PHE A 28 -10.63 39.37 -24.04
N SER A 29 -11.37 40.39 -24.46
CA SER A 29 -11.13 41.77 -24.10
C SER A 29 -11.89 42.07 -22.82
N ASN A 30 -11.34 41.65 -21.69
CA ASN A 30 -11.62 42.24 -20.38
C ASN A 30 -10.44 41.93 -19.46
N ARG A 31 -9.41 42.79 -19.54
CA ARG A 31 -8.34 42.88 -18.55
C ARG A 31 -8.89 43.73 -17.40
N PRO A 32 -9.08 43.20 -16.18
CA PRO A 32 -9.35 44.05 -15.02
C PRO A 32 -8.12 44.93 -14.81
N GLN A 33 -8.29 46.25 -14.89
CA GLN A 33 -7.25 47.18 -14.49
C GLN A 33 -7.17 47.16 -12.97
N THR A 34 -6.13 46.55 -12.40
CA THR A 34 -5.84 46.66 -10.98
C THR A 34 -5.17 48.01 -10.72
N PRO A 35 -5.63 48.79 -9.74
CA PRO A 35 -4.88 49.95 -9.28
C PRO A 35 -3.65 49.46 -8.49
N GLY A 36 -2.48 50.01 -8.85
CA GLY A 36 -1.31 50.20 -7.99
C GLY A 36 -0.88 49.08 -7.05
N GLY A 37 0.18 48.36 -7.44
CA GLY A 37 1.32 48.07 -6.55
C GLY A 37 1.09 47.27 -5.27
N SER A 38 1.01 45.94 -5.39
CA SER A 38 1.60 45.01 -4.42
C SER A 38 1.71 43.62 -5.07
N LYS A 39 2.89 42.99 -4.98
CA LYS A 39 3.10 41.59 -5.42
C LYS A 39 2.03 40.69 -4.76
N PRO A 40 1.42 39.73 -5.46
CA PRO A 40 0.42 38.88 -4.85
C PRO A 40 1.06 38.05 -3.73
N ASP A 41 0.64 38.32 -2.49
CA ASP A 41 1.02 37.54 -1.32
C ASP A 41 0.27 36.20 -1.38
N TRP A 42 0.99 35.14 -1.73
CA TRP A 42 0.45 33.79 -1.79
C TRP A 42 0.29 33.16 -0.40
N ARG A 43 0.58 33.89 0.69
CA ARG A 43 0.41 33.40 2.06
C ARG A 43 -1.05 33.12 2.38
N VAL A 44 -1.39 31.87 2.08
CA VAL A 44 -2.30 30.98 2.79
C VAL A 44 -3.74 31.47 2.87
N LYS A 45 -4.54 31.10 1.87
CA LYS A 45 -5.93 30.75 2.13
C LYS A 45 -5.93 29.49 3.00
N GLU A 46 -6.67 29.51 4.10
CA GLU A 46 -6.61 28.57 5.24
C GLU A 46 -6.62 27.06 4.90
N GLY A 47 -7.04 26.65 3.70
CA GLY A 47 -7.05 25.24 3.26
C GLY A 47 -5.70 24.66 2.82
N PHE A 48 -4.69 25.47 2.46
CA PHE A 48 -3.40 24.97 1.93
C PHE A 48 -2.29 24.84 2.96
N ALA A 49 -2.44 25.45 4.15
CA ALA A 49 -1.41 25.47 5.20
C ALA A 49 -0.95 24.06 5.65
N PRO A 50 -1.86 23.09 5.86
CA PRO A 50 -1.47 21.77 6.37
C PRO A 50 -0.60 20.98 5.39
N ILE A 51 -0.95 21.02 4.10
CA ILE A 51 -0.21 20.33 3.03
C ILE A 51 1.18 20.93 2.90
N MET A 52 1.28 22.27 2.91
CA MET A 52 2.57 22.95 2.84
C MET A 52 3.44 22.57 4.03
N ASN A 53 2.92 22.54 5.25
CA ASN A 53 3.73 22.19 6.42
C ASN A 53 4.32 20.78 6.32
N THR A 54 3.55 19.79 5.85
CA THR A 54 4.07 18.44 5.64
C THR A 54 5.12 18.38 4.53
N ILE A 55 4.88 19.05 3.40
CA ILE A 55 5.83 19.08 2.28
C ILE A 55 7.17 19.71 2.67
N HIS A 56 7.19 20.71 3.56
CA HIS A 56 8.42 21.32 4.06
C HIS A 56 9.25 20.40 4.98
N GLN A 57 8.63 19.34 5.51
CA GLN A 57 9.30 18.31 6.31
C GLN A 57 9.81 17.13 5.45
N MET A 58 9.44 17.07 4.17
CA MET A 58 9.91 16.03 3.25
C MET A 58 11.39 16.19 2.93
N THR A 59 12.06 15.07 2.67
CA THR A 59 13.50 15.01 2.42
C THR A 59 13.83 15.20 0.94
N ILE A 60 14.57 16.25 0.63
CA ILE A 60 15.04 16.55 -0.73
C ILE A 60 16.53 16.23 -0.84
N LEU A 61 16.89 15.43 -1.84
CA LEU A 61 18.27 15.16 -2.23
C LEU A 61 18.63 15.97 -3.46
N ALA A 62 19.67 16.81 -3.40
CA ALA A 62 20.22 17.50 -4.57
C ALA A 62 21.58 16.91 -4.96
N ILE A 63 21.75 16.60 -6.24
CA ILE A 63 22.97 16.01 -6.81
C ILE A 63 23.43 16.90 -7.96
N ASP A 64 24.61 17.50 -7.83
CA ASP A 64 25.22 18.42 -8.81
C ASP A 64 26.72 18.49 -8.50
N ASP A 65 27.58 18.46 -9.52
CA ASP A 65 29.04 18.51 -9.34
C ASP A 65 29.54 19.92 -9.02
N ASP A 66 28.78 20.96 -9.38
CA ASP A 66 29.11 22.34 -9.03
C ASP A 66 28.70 22.66 -7.58
N PRO A 67 29.66 22.89 -6.67
CA PRO A 67 29.37 23.23 -5.28
C PRO A 67 28.63 24.57 -5.15
N THR A 68 28.73 25.46 -6.15
CA THR A 68 28.02 26.75 -6.16
C THR A 68 26.53 26.53 -6.39
N SER A 69 26.18 25.70 -7.37
CA SER A 69 24.80 25.27 -7.65
C SER A 69 24.18 24.56 -6.44
N LEU A 70 24.88 23.62 -5.80
CA LEU A 70 24.40 22.97 -4.56
C LEU A 70 24.14 23.97 -3.43
N ARG A 71 25.06 24.92 -3.19
CA ARG A 71 24.90 25.96 -2.16
C ARG A 71 23.70 26.86 -2.47
N PHE A 72 23.52 27.23 -3.73
CA PHE A 72 22.39 28.04 -4.18
C PHE A 72 21.05 27.32 -3.96
N ILE A 73 20.92 26.08 -4.45
CA ILE A 73 19.72 25.24 -4.29
C ILE A 73 19.38 25.09 -2.81
N LYS A 74 20.36 24.72 -1.98
CA LYS A 74 20.15 24.56 -0.53
C LYS A 74 19.69 25.87 0.12
N LYS A 75 20.25 27.01 -0.27
CA LYS A 75 19.86 28.32 0.27
C LYS A 75 18.43 28.70 -0.10
N ILE A 76 18.03 28.53 -1.37
CA ILE A 76 16.67 28.89 -1.82
C ILE A 76 15.61 27.95 -1.22
N LEU A 77 15.90 26.65 -1.11
CA LEU A 77 15.00 25.68 -0.47
C LEU A 77 14.80 26.00 1.01
N LYS A 78 15.89 26.27 1.75
CA LYS A 78 15.78 26.69 3.15
C LYS A 78 14.97 27.96 3.33
N LYS A 79 15.11 28.93 2.41
CA LYS A 79 14.37 30.19 2.47
C LYS A 79 12.86 30.00 2.28
N GLU A 80 12.44 29.04 1.47
CA GLU A 80 11.02 28.68 1.33
C GLU A 80 10.48 27.83 2.49
N GLY A 81 11.36 27.28 3.34
CA GLY A 81 10.97 26.58 4.56
C GLY A 81 11.26 25.08 4.59
N TYR A 82 11.85 24.53 3.53
CA TYR A 82 12.24 23.12 3.48
C TYR A 82 13.36 22.84 4.50
N GLN A 83 13.16 21.84 5.36
CA GLN A 83 14.06 21.55 6.48
C GLN A 83 15.10 20.48 6.13
N ASN A 84 14.66 19.41 5.47
CA ASN A 84 15.45 18.20 5.25
C ASN A 84 16.08 18.20 3.85
N ILE A 85 17.26 18.82 3.72
CA ILE A 85 17.94 18.96 2.42
C ILE A 85 19.32 18.32 2.49
N ARG A 86 19.50 17.24 1.72
CA ARG A 86 20.78 16.56 1.50
C ARG A 86 21.38 17.02 0.17
N THR A 87 22.70 17.13 0.13
CA THR A 87 23.45 17.49 -1.10
C THR A 87 24.56 16.46 -1.32
N CYS A 88 24.75 16.02 -2.56
CA CYS A 88 25.83 15.15 -2.99
C CYS A 88 26.52 15.76 -4.20
N SER A 89 27.86 15.69 -4.25
CA SER A 89 28.65 16.27 -5.35
C SER A 89 28.82 15.32 -6.55
N ASN A 90 28.28 14.11 -6.47
CA ASN A 90 28.35 13.12 -7.53
C ASN A 90 27.23 12.08 -7.37
N ALA A 91 26.93 11.35 -8.44
CA ALA A 91 25.87 10.34 -8.46
C ALA A 91 26.20 9.09 -7.62
N ALA A 92 27.48 8.75 -7.41
CA ALA A 92 27.88 7.59 -6.60
C ALA A 92 27.50 7.77 -5.12
N ASP A 93 27.80 8.94 -4.55
CA ASP A 93 27.39 9.33 -3.20
C ASP A 93 25.87 9.39 -3.07
N GLY A 94 25.20 9.92 -4.11
CA GLY A 94 23.75 9.90 -4.20
C GLY A 94 23.18 8.49 -4.13
N CYS A 95 23.72 7.56 -4.92
CA CYS A 95 23.34 6.15 -4.94
C CYS A 95 23.55 5.49 -3.58
N GLN A 96 24.69 5.75 -2.93
CA GLN A 96 24.99 5.19 -1.62
C GLN A 96 24.02 5.73 -0.55
N TRP A 97 23.66 7.00 -0.62
CA TRP A 97 22.76 7.60 0.35
C TRP A 97 21.31 7.15 0.15
N VAL A 98 20.82 7.07 -1.10
CA VAL A 98 19.45 6.57 -1.39
C VAL A 98 19.24 5.14 -0.90
N LYS A 99 20.30 4.31 -0.88
CA LYS A 99 20.25 2.95 -0.29
C LYS A 99 20.10 2.95 1.23
N LYS A 100 20.56 4.01 1.91
CA LYS A 100 20.50 4.15 3.38
C LYS A 100 19.22 4.86 3.82
N GLU A 101 18.81 5.87 3.06
CA GLU A 101 17.70 6.76 3.38
C GLU A 101 16.99 7.15 2.10
N THR A 102 15.68 6.94 2.03
CA THR A 102 14.88 7.20 0.82
C THR A 102 14.39 8.65 0.80
N PRO A 103 14.85 9.49 -0.15
CA PRO A 103 14.33 10.84 -0.30
C PRO A 103 12.92 10.85 -0.89
N ASP A 104 12.20 11.94 -0.63
CA ASP A 104 10.90 12.24 -1.20
C ASP A 104 10.98 12.92 -2.57
N LEU A 105 12.11 13.57 -2.87
CA LEU A 105 12.40 14.19 -4.15
C LEU A 105 13.91 14.20 -4.40
N ILE A 106 14.30 13.95 -5.64
CA ILE A 106 15.68 14.11 -6.11
C ILE A 106 15.74 15.26 -7.11
N LEU A 107 16.64 16.22 -6.87
CA LEU A 107 17.09 17.23 -7.82
C LEU A 107 18.40 16.76 -8.43
N LEU A 108 18.49 16.61 -9.75
CA LEU A 108 19.63 15.97 -10.40
C LEU A 108 20.16 16.82 -11.57
N ASP A 109 21.45 17.18 -11.55
CA ASP A 109 22.12 17.60 -12.78
C ASP A 109 22.45 16.39 -13.66
N LEU A 110 22.25 16.54 -14.97
CA LEU A 110 22.58 15.53 -15.96
C LEU A 110 23.98 15.71 -16.53
N ILE A 111 24.49 16.94 -16.55
CA ILE A 111 25.80 17.25 -17.14
C ILE A 111 26.81 17.27 -16.00
N MET A 112 27.31 16.09 -15.64
CA MET A 112 28.41 15.92 -14.69
C MET A 112 29.60 15.25 -15.39
N PRO A 113 30.85 15.62 -15.07
CA PRO A 113 32.05 15.10 -15.74
C PRO A 113 32.31 13.60 -15.47
N ASP A 114 31.88 13.08 -14.32
CA ASP A 114 32.30 11.74 -13.84
C ASP A 114 31.21 10.65 -13.98
N MET A 115 29.93 11.01 -14.08
CA MET A 115 28.82 10.05 -14.16
C MET A 115 27.62 10.62 -14.92
N ASP A 116 26.96 9.74 -15.67
CA ASP A 116 25.75 10.08 -16.42
C ASP A 116 24.50 10.08 -15.50
N GLY A 117 23.87 11.24 -15.32
CA GLY A 117 22.61 11.38 -14.59
C GLY A 117 21.46 10.53 -15.16
N TYR A 118 21.52 10.13 -16.44
CA TYR A 118 20.59 9.17 -17.01
C TYR A 118 20.75 7.77 -16.39
N GLN A 119 21.99 7.32 -16.20
CA GLN A 119 22.28 6.02 -15.58
C GLN A 119 21.79 5.98 -14.13
N PHE A 120 22.03 7.06 -13.38
CA PHE A 120 21.52 7.20 -12.01
C PHE A 120 20.00 7.03 -11.97
N THR A 121 19.29 7.76 -12.84
CA THR A 121 17.82 7.69 -12.91
C THR A 121 17.33 6.30 -13.28
N LYS A 122 17.98 5.65 -14.27
CA LYS A 122 17.65 4.28 -14.67
C LYS A 122 17.81 3.29 -13.52
N HIS A 123 18.91 3.40 -12.77
CA HIS A 123 19.17 2.54 -11.61
C HIS A 123 18.10 2.67 -10.51
N LEU A 124 17.57 3.88 -10.30
CA LEU A 124 16.47 4.09 -9.36
C LEU A 124 15.19 3.37 -9.81
N ARG A 125 14.89 3.37 -11.11
CA ARG A 125 13.68 2.75 -11.67
C ARG A 125 13.74 1.21 -11.64
N GLU A 126 14.93 0.63 -11.73
CA GLU A 126 15.14 -0.82 -11.66
C GLU A 126 14.82 -1.41 -10.26
N ASN A 127 14.86 -0.60 -9.20
CA ASN A 127 14.63 -1.06 -7.82
C ASN A 127 13.24 -0.65 -7.28
N ASP A 128 12.45 -1.64 -6.83
CA ASP A 128 11.09 -1.44 -6.26
C ASP A 128 11.03 -0.41 -5.12
N ALA A 129 12.09 -0.31 -4.31
CA ALA A 129 12.13 0.61 -3.17
C ALA A 129 12.32 2.08 -3.59
N THR A 130 12.92 2.32 -4.76
CA THR A 130 13.33 3.65 -5.22
C THR A 130 12.64 4.11 -6.49
N ARG A 131 11.95 3.21 -7.21
CA ARG A 131 11.35 3.50 -8.51
C ARG A 131 10.26 4.56 -8.46
N ASP A 132 9.63 4.75 -7.31
CA ASP A 132 8.54 5.72 -7.12
C ASP A 132 9.05 7.10 -6.72
N ILE A 133 10.36 7.28 -6.50
CA ILE A 133 10.94 8.56 -6.10
C ILE A 133 10.92 9.52 -7.31
N PRO A 134 10.29 10.71 -7.20
CA PRO A 134 10.30 11.67 -8.29
C PRO A 134 11.71 12.25 -8.47
N VAL A 135 12.12 12.36 -9.73
CA VAL A 135 13.42 12.91 -10.13
C VAL A 135 13.16 14.14 -10.98
N LEU A 136 13.52 15.30 -10.45
CA LEU A 136 13.45 16.60 -11.12
C LEU A 136 14.85 16.95 -11.62
N VAL A 137 15.04 16.88 -12.93
CA VAL A 137 16.32 17.22 -13.56
C VAL A 137 16.53 18.74 -13.49
N VAL A 138 17.75 19.17 -13.19
CA VAL A 138 18.15 20.59 -13.18
C VAL A 138 19.43 20.72 -13.98
N THR A 139 19.34 21.11 -15.26
CA THR A 139 20.50 21.07 -16.17
C THR A 139 20.68 22.37 -16.96
N GLY A 140 21.91 22.68 -17.35
CA GLY A 140 22.27 23.86 -18.14
C GLY A 140 22.39 23.57 -19.64
N GLY A 141 22.21 24.60 -20.48
CA GLY A 141 22.42 24.54 -21.93
C GLY A 141 21.14 24.55 -22.76
N ALA A 142 20.80 25.71 -23.32
CA ALA A 142 19.61 25.89 -24.16
C ALA A 142 19.76 25.29 -25.58
N ALA A 143 20.98 25.08 -26.06
CA ALA A 143 21.26 24.67 -27.44
C ALA A 143 21.00 23.17 -27.72
N GLU A 144 21.04 22.33 -26.69
CA GLU A 144 20.83 20.87 -26.76
C GLU A 144 19.66 20.42 -25.86
N ALA A 145 18.89 21.39 -25.35
CA ALA A 145 17.87 21.17 -24.32
C ALA A 145 16.86 20.09 -24.73
N ASN A 146 16.38 20.08 -25.98
CA ASN A 146 15.34 19.13 -26.39
C ASN A 146 15.80 17.66 -26.34
N GLU A 147 17.03 17.38 -26.77
CA GLU A 147 17.54 16.00 -26.76
C GLU A 147 17.84 15.55 -25.33
N ALA A 148 18.43 16.42 -24.50
CA ALA A 148 18.68 16.13 -23.10
C ALA A 148 17.37 15.91 -22.32
N ILE A 149 16.35 16.74 -22.57
CA ILE A 149 15.02 16.59 -22.00
C ILE A 149 14.40 15.25 -22.41
N GLU A 150 14.42 14.91 -23.71
CA GLU A 150 13.85 13.65 -24.20
C GLU A 150 14.56 12.45 -23.59
N LYS A 151 15.89 12.47 -23.54
CA LYS A 151 16.69 11.43 -22.87
C LYS A 151 16.36 11.33 -21.38
N SER A 152 16.13 12.46 -20.71
CA SER A 152 15.81 12.47 -19.27
C SER A 152 14.49 11.78 -18.97
N PHE A 153 13.45 12.06 -19.76
CA PHE A 153 12.16 11.40 -19.62
C PHE A 153 12.26 9.91 -19.96
N LYS A 154 13.01 9.54 -21.00
CA LYS A 154 13.28 8.14 -21.34
C LYS A 154 14.02 7.39 -20.23
N ALA A 155 14.91 8.05 -19.51
CA ALA A 155 15.59 7.50 -18.34
C ALA A 155 14.67 7.37 -17.11
N GLY A 156 13.48 7.99 -17.13
CA GLY A 156 12.48 7.94 -16.09
C GLY A 156 12.42 9.19 -15.20
N ALA A 157 12.96 10.33 -15.64
CA ALA A 157 12.78 11.60 -14.93
C ALA A 157 11.29 11.97 -14.86
N THR A 158 10.90 12.59 -13.75
CA THR A 158 9.52 13.07 -13.55
C THR A 158 9.30 14.37 -14.29
N ASP A 159 10.30 15.25 -14.26
CA ASP A 159 10.25 16.55 -14.91
C ASP A 159 11.65 17.18 -15.00
N PHE A 160 11.79 18.35 -15.64
CA PHE A 160 13.07 19.03 -15.81
C PHE A 160 13.00 20.55 -15.58
N ILE A 161 14.13 21.18 -15.26
CA ILE A 161 14.30 22.63 -15.13
C ILE A 161 15.59 23.02 -15.84
N THR A 162 15.52 24.06 -16.65
CA THR A 162 16.69 24.62 -17.33
C THR A 162 17.38 25.66 -16.43
N LYS A 163 18.71 25.65 -16.41
CA LYS A 163 19.53 26.71 -15.82
C LYS A 163 19.60 27.89 -16.82
N PRO A 164 19.50 29.16 -16.38
CA PRO A 164 19.44 29.61 -15.00
C PRO A 164 18.07 29.38 -14.33
N ILE A 165 18.10 28.99 -13.05
CA ILE A 165 16.89 28.59 -12.31
C ILE A 165 15.93 29.78 -12.15
N ASN A 166 14.75 29.67 -12.76
CA ASN A 166 13.61 30.53 -12.43
C ASN A 166 12.98 30.03 -11.12
N THR A 167 13.10 30.81 -10.05
CA THR A 167 12.59 30.43 -8.72
C THR A 167 11.09 30.13 -8.69
N THR A 168 10.27 30.83 -9.49
CA THR A 168 8.82 30.61 -9.51
C THR A 168 8.49 29.25 -10.10
N GLU A 169 9.11 28.93 -11.23
CA GLU A 169 8.97 27.65 -11.90
C GLU A 169 9.52 26.49 -11.04
N PHE A 170 10.69 26.71 -10.45
CA PHE A 170 11.37 25.74 -9.58
C PHE A 170 10.48 25.31 -8.41
N PHE A 171 9.92 26.26 -7.66
CA PHE A 171 9.03 25.91 -6.55
C PHE A 171 7.67 25.39 -7.00
N ALA A 172 7.18 25.74 -8.19
CA ALA A 172 5.97 25.14 -8.73
C ALA A 172 6.16 23.64 -9.02
N ARG A 173 7.26 23.28 -9.70
CA ARG A 173 7.58 21.88 -10.04
C ARG A 173 7.89 21.04 -8.80
N ILE A 174 8.66 21.58 -7.85
CA ILE A 174 8.94 20.89 -6.56
C ILE A 174 7.66 20.61 -5.79
N ARG A 175 6.78 21.61 -5.63
CA ARG A 175 5.52 21.41 -4.90
C ARG A 175 4.63 20.38 -5.59
N SER A 176 4.57 20.39 -6.92
CA SER A 176 3.83 19.40 -7.69
C SER A 176 4.37 17.98 -7.44
N ALA A 177 5.68 17.79 -7.59
CA ALA A 177 6.33 16.49 -7.40
C ALA A 177 6.15 15.94 -5.98
N LEU A 178 6.35 16.78 -4.95
CA LEU A 178 6.18 16.38 -3.56
C LEU A 178 4.71 16.10 -3.20
N SER A 179 3.76 16.87 -3.75
CA SER A 179 2.33 16.61 -3.53
C SER A 179 1.91 15.26 -4.12
N ILE A 180 2.41 14.93 -5.31
CA ILE A 180 2.15 13.64 -5.96
C ILE A 180 2.78 12.50 -5.15
N LYS A 181 4.05 12.65 -4.73
CA LYS A 181 4.74 11.67 -3.88
C LYS A 181 3.97 11.42 -2.58
N GLN A 182 3.57 12.48 -1.90
CA GLN A 182 2.80 12.40 -0.66
C GLN A 182 1.47 11.67 -0.86
N ALA A 183 0.73 11.98 -1.94
CA ALA A 183 -0.51 11.28 -2.25
C ALA A 183 -0.27 9.79 -2.54
N HIS A 184 0.77 9.48 -3.32
CA HIS A 184 1.15 8.12 -3.66
C HIS A 184 1.52 7.29 -2.41
N ASP A 185 2.32 7.85 -1.51
CA ASP A 185 2.71 7.16 -0.27
C ASP A 185 1.52 6.91 0.65
N ARG A 186 0.61 7.89 0.78
CA ARG A 186 -0.63 7.71 1.56
C ARG A 186 -1.47 6.56 1.03
N ILE A 187 -1.64 6.48 -0.30
CA ILE A 187 -2.40 5.38 -0.93
C ILE A 187 -1.69 4.05 -0.70
N LYS A 188 -0.36 3.99 -0.87
CA LYS A 188 0.44 2.76 -0.68
C LYS A 188 0.35 2.24 0.76
N GLU A 189 0.45 3.13 1.74
CA GLU A 189 0.26 2.80 3.15
C GLU A 189 -1.16 2.30 3.44
N GLU A 190 -2.18 2.97 2.90
CA GLU A 190 -3.57 2.56 3.10
C GLU A 190 -3.85 1.18 2.52
N LEU A 191 -3.35 0.91 1.32
CA LEU A 191 -3.46 -0.41 0.68
C LEU A 191 -2.78 -1.50 1.52
N TYR A 192 -1.57 -1.22 2.03
CA TYR A 192 -0.87 -2.15 2.90
C TYR A 192 -1.68 -2.44 4.17
N ARG A 193 -2.19 -1.40 4.84
CA ARG A 193 -3.02 -1.53 6.06
C ARG A 193 -4.29 -2.35 5.81
N ARG A 194 -4.96 -2.12 4.68
CA ARG A 194 -6.16 -2.88 4.29
C ARG A 194 -5.84 -4.36 4.10
N GLN A 195 -4.78 -4.67 3.34
CA GLN A 195 -4.36 -6.06 3.10
C GLN A 195 -4.00 -6.79 4.40
N THR A 196 -3.32 -6.12 5.34
CA THR A 196 -2.99 -6.73 6.63
C THR A 196 -4.24 -7.00 7.47
N ALA A 197 -5.19 -6.06 7.50
CA ALA A 197 -6.44 -6.21 8.24
C ALA A 197 -7.32 -7.33 7.64
N GLU A 198 -7.35 -7.47 6.30
CA GLU A 198 -8.05 -8.56 5.63
C GLU A 198 -7.49 -9.93 6.03
N LYS A 199 -6.17 -10.09 6.02
CA LYS A 199 -5.52 -11.34 6.46
C LYS A 199 -5.80 -11.66 7.93
N GLU A 200 -5.77 -10.66 8.80
CA GLU A 200 -6.07 -10.85 10.22
C GLU A 200 -7.54 -11.25 10.43
N LYS A 201 -8.46 -10.59 9.72
CA LYS A 201 -9.88 -10.94 9.72
C LYS A 201 -10.11 -12.38 9.24
N GLU A 202 -9.45 -12.81 8.17
CA GLU A 202 -9.54 -14.19 7.68
C GLU A 202 -9.09 -15.20 8.73
N LYS A 203 -8.01 -14.91 9.44
CA LYS A 203 -7.50 -15.74 10.54
C LYS A 203 -8.52 -15.85 11.68
N LEU A 204 -9.05 -14.72 12.16
CA LEU A 204 -10.07 -14.69 13.23
C LEU A 204 -11.35 -15.42 12.84
N ILE A 205 -11.78 -15.31 11.57
CA ILE A 205 -12.93 -16.05 11.05
C ILE A 205 -12.68 -17.56 11.10
N ALA A 206 -11.47 -18.01 10.76
CA ALA A 206 -11.11 -19.43 10.83
C ALA A 206 -11.13 -19.94 12.28
N GLU A 207 -10.52 -19.20 13.21
CA GLU A 207 -10.50 -19.54 14.65
C GLU A 207 -11.92 -19.58 15.25
N LEU A 208 -12.76 -18.59 14.93
CA LEU A 208 -14.15 -18.56 15.41
C LEU A 208 -14.97 -19.74 14.87
N LYS A 209 -14.77 -20.13 13.61
CA LYS A 209 -15.42 -21.30 13.03
C LYS A 209 -15.02 -22.59 13.75
N GLU A 210 -13.74 -22.72 14.10
CA GLU A 210 -13.26 -23.87 14.87
C GLU A 210 -13.86 -23.90 16.28
N ALA A 211 -13.88 -22.77 16.97
CA ALA A 211 -14.49 -22.66 18.29
C ALA A 211 -15.99 -22.97 18.27
N LEU A 212 -16.73 -22.46 17.27
CA LEU A 212 -18.14 -22.75 17.09
C LEU A 212 -18.38 -24.24 16.83
N ALA A 213 -17.52 -24.90 16.05
CA ALA A 213 -17.62 -26.34 15.81
C ALA A 213 -17.46 -27.15 17.10
N LYS A 214 -16.59 -26.73 18.03
CA LYS A 214 -16.44 -27.37 19.36
C LYS A 214 -17.69 -27.21 20.21
N VAL A 215 -18.27 -26.00 20.26
CA VAL A 215 -19.48 -25.72 21.05
C VAL A 215 -20.70 -26.47 20.50
N LYS A 216 -20.86 -26.53 19.17
CA LYS A 216 -22.02 -27.21 18.54
C LYS A 216 -22.10 -28.70 18.88
N LYS A 217 -20.97 -29.37 19.17
CA LYS A 217 -20.97 -30.76 19.64
C LYS A 217 -21.66 -30.95 21.01
N LEU A 218 -21.85 -29.89 21.80
CA LEU A 218 -22.37 -29.95 23.17
C LEU A 218 -23.83 -29.51 23.32
N SER A 219 -24.43 -28.89 22.30
CA SER A 219 -25.76 -28.29 22.41
C SER A 219 -26.75 -28.88 21.39
N GLY A 220 -27.60 -29.80 21.86
CA GLY A 220 -28.75 -30.33 21.14
C GLY A 220 -29.73 -30.97 22.12
N LEU A 221 -31.03 -30.91 21.81
CA LEU A 221 -32.03 -31.70 22.54
C LEU A 221 -31.78 -33.18 22.21
N LEU A 222 -31.32 -33.97 23.18
CA LEU A 222 -31.10 -35.39 23.01
C LEU A 222 -32.46 -36.12 23.02
N PRO A 223 -32.90 -36.72 21.90
CA PRO A 223 -34.18 -37.42 21.83
C PRO A 223 -34.08 -38.78 22.52
N ILE A 224 -34.37 -38.82 23.82
CA ILE A 224 -34.38 -40.05 24.61
C ILE A 224 -35.79 -40.65 24.75
N CYS A 225 -35.88 -41.97 24.69
CA CYS A 225 -37.12 -42.68 24.98
C CYS A 225 -37.39 -42.63 26.49
N ALA A 226 -38.55 -42.09 26.89
CA ALA A 226 -38.90 -41.99 28.30
C ALA A 226 -38.96 -43.35 29.02
N SER A 227 -39.34 -44.41 28.29
CA SER A 227 -39.53 -45.76 28.84
C SER A 227 -38.22 -46.55 28.96
N CYS A 228 -37.46 -46.70 27.87
CA CYS A 228 -36.27 -47.56 27.84
C CYS A 228 -34.93 -46.82 27.83
N LYS A 229 -34.95 -45.48 27.91
CA LYS A 229 -33.77 -44.59 27.94
C LYS A 229 -32.78 -44.70 26.77
N LYS A 230 -33.15 -45.44 25.70
CA LYS A 230 -32.44 -45.39 24.42
C LYS A 230 -32.50 -43.98 23.83
N ILE A 231 -31.49 -43.64 23.04
CA ILE A 231 -31.39 -42.35 22.35
C ILE A 231 -31.56 -42.56 20.85
N ARG A 232 -32.20 -41.60 20.18
CA ARG A 232 -32.38 -41.63 18.72
C ARG A 232 -31.23 -40.91 18.03
N ASP A 233 -30.60 -41.57 17.06
CA ASP A 233 -29.51 -40.98 16.27
C ASP A 233 -30.01 -40.08 15.12
N ASP A 234 -29.07 -39.46 14.40
CA ASP A 234 -29.34 -38.54 13.29
C ASP A 234 -29.99 -39.24 12.07
N HIS A 235 -29.89 -40.58 11.98
CA HIS A 235 -30.55 -41.40 10.97
C HIS A 235 -31.93 -41.88 11.41
N GLY A 236 -32.30 -41.62 12.66
CA GLY A 236 -33.59 -41.95 13.24
C GLY A 236 -33.67 -43.32 13.92
N TYR A 237 -32.56 -44.06 14.06
CA TYR A 237 -32.49 -45.35 14.76
C TYR A 237 -32.33 -45.19 16.28
N TRP A 238 -32.73 -46.20 17.05
CA TRP A 238 -32.64 -46.22 18.52
C TRP A 238 -31.44 -47.00 19.01
N ASN A 239 -30.51 -46.32 19.68
CA ASN A 239 -29.26 -46.90 20.19
C ASN A 239 -29.16 -46.76 21.72
N GLN A 240 -28.23 -47.49 22.32
CA GLN A 240 -27.87 -47.25 23.73
C GLN A 240 -27.20 -45.87 23.86
N ILE A 241 -27.51 -45.18 24.96
CA ILE A 241 -27.06 -43.79 25.17
C ILE A 241 -25.53 -43.67 25.23
N GLU A 242 -24.86 -44.66 25.81
CA GLU A 242 -23.41 -44.72 25.93
C GLU A 242 -22.72 -44.77 24.55
N ASN A 243 -23.26 -45.53 23.61
CA ASN A 243 -22.71 -45.62 22.25
C ASN A 243 -22.87 -44.29 21.50
N TYR A 244 -24.05 -43.67 21.59
CA TYR A 244 -24.28 -42.37 20.97
C TYR A 244 -23.34 -41.30 21.56
N ILE A 245 -23.20 -41.24 22.89
CA ILE A 245 -22.32 -40.26 23.55
C ILE A 245 -20.85 -40.51 23.15
N ARG A 246 -20.40 -41.76 23.03
CA ARG A 246 -19.02 -42.08 22.60
C ARG A 246 -18.75 -41.69 21.14
N GLU A 247 -19.76 -41.80 20.26
CA GLU A 247 -19.64 -41.40 18.85
C GLU A 247 -19.73 -39.88 18.65
N HIS A 248 -20.45 -39.17 19.52
CA HIS A 248 -20.76 -37.75 19.36
C HIS A 248 -20.01 -36.83 20.35
N SER A 249 -19.21 -37.40 21.26
CA SER A 249 -18.40 -36.66 22.24
C SER A 249 -17.08 -37.39 22.54
N GLU A 250 -16.21 -36.76 23.34
CA GLU A 250 -14.92 -37.32 23.77
C GLU A 250 -15.04 -38.15 25.08
N ALA A 251 -16.25 -38.58 25.48
CA ALA A 251 -16.47 -39.27 26.74
C ALA A 251 -16.16 -40.78 26.67
N GLU A 252 -15.43 -41.29 27.67
CA GLU A 252 -15.22 -42.72 27.93
C GLU A 252 -16.06 -43.19 29.13
N PHE A 253 -16.55 -44.43 29.08
CA PHE A 253 -17.43 -44.98 30.12
C PHE A 253 -16.76 -46.16 30.84
N SER A 254 -16.69 -46.07 32.16
CA SER A 254 -16.38 -47.20 33.03
C SER A 254 -17.66 -48.01 33.31
N HIS A 255 -17.55 -49.34 33.31
CA HIS A 255 -18.70 -50.24 33.50
C HIS A 255 -18.79 -50.75 34.96
N SER A 256 -18.63 -49.85 35.93
CA SER A 256 -18.77 -50.20 37.34
C SER A 256 -20.24 -50.36 37.74
N LEU A 257 -20.52 -51.29 38.66
CA LEU A 257 -21.83 -51.44 39.27
C LEU A 257 -21.95 -50.45 40.44
N CYS A 258 -23.06 -49.72 40.53
CA CYS A 258 -23.37 -48.91 41.71
C CYS A 258 -23.75 -49.82 42.91
N PRO A 259 -23.67 -49.32 44.16
CA PRO A 259 -23.96 -50.11 45.35
C PRO A 259 -25.34 -50.79 45.33
N GLU A 260 -26.38 -50.10 44.85
CA GLU A 260 -27.74 -50.65 44.75
C GLU A 260 -27.82 -51.81 43.75
N CYS A 261 -27.16 -51.68 42.59
CA CYS A 261 -27.11 -52.76 41.60
C CYS A 261 -26.31 -53.96 42.12
N VAL A 262 -25.21 -53.72 42.85
CA VAL A 262 -24.44 -54.80 43.49
C VAL A 262 -25.30 -55.55 44.51
N GLU A 263 -26.04 -54.82 45.35
CA GLU A 263 -26.91 -55.42 46.37
C GLU A 263 -28.07 -56.22 45.75
N ASN A 264 -28.65 -55.71 44.67
CA ASN A 264 -29.75 -56.38 43.97
C ASN A 264 -29.29 -57.60 43.15
N MET A 265 -28.16 -57.50 42.44
CA MET A 265 -27.69 -58.58 41.56
C MET A 265 -26.84 -59.63 42.29
N TYR A 266 -26.19 -59.23 43.39
CA TYR A 266 -25.39 -60.12 44.23
C TYR A 266 -25.77 -59.98 45.72
N PRO A 267 -27.00 -60.36 46.10
CA PRO A 267 -27.44 -60.27 47.50
C PRO A 267 -26.52 -61.13 48.38
N GLY A 268 -25.70 -60.49 49.22
CA GLY A 268 -24.75 -61.13 50.13
C GLY A 268 -23.26 -60.85 49.88
N LEU A 269 -22.87 -60.39 48.67
CA LEU A 269 -21.50 -59.94 48.39
C LEU A 269 -21.21 -58.52 48.90
N SER A 270 -22.24 -57.72 49.21
CA SER A 270 -22.09 -56.37 49.77
C SER A 270 -21.54 -56.33 51.20
N LYS A 271 -21.47 -57.47 51.90
CA LYS A 271 -21.03 -57.56 53.31
C LYS A 271 -19.54 -57.88 53.52
N SER A 272 -18.70 -57.79 52.49
CA SER A 272 -17.28 -58.20 52.60
C SER A 272 -16.24 -57.13 52.21
N THR A 273 -16.50 -55.86 52.47
CA THR A 273 -15.47 -54.80 52.33
C THR A 273 -15.34 -53.88 53.53
N ASP A 274 -15.69 -54.37 54.72
CA ASP A 274 -15.27 -53.78 56.00
C ASP A 274 -14.69 -54.86 56.93
N LYS A 275 -13.47 -55.34 56.63
CA LYS A 275 -12.62 -55.99 57.63
C LYS A 275 -11.14 -56.05 57.21
N LYS A 276 -10.36 -55.18 57.85
CA LYS A 276 -8.88 -55.15 58.01
C LYS A 276 -8.11 -54.85 56.71
N SER A 277 -7.05 -54.04 56.69
CA SER A 277 -6.19 -53.50 57.74
C SER A 277 -5.51 -52.21 57.25
#